data_AF-A0A4U0UGG9-F1
#
_entry.id   AF-A0A4U0UGG9-F1
#
_cell.length_a   1.000
_cell.length_b   1.000
_cell.length_c   1.000
_cell.angle_alpha   90.00
_cell.angle_beta   90.00
_cell.angle_gamma   90.00
#
_symmetry.space_group_name_H-M   'P 1'
#
loop_
_entity.id
_entity.type
_entity.pdbx_description
1 polymer ?
#
loop_
_entity_poly.entity_id
_entity_poly.type
_entity_poly.pdbx_seq_one_letter_code
_entity_poly.pdbx_strand_id
1 'polypeptide(L)'
;MVGICVVVAVALKDALLLGTKTAQSETDTANAIDDIATYASLGEQASSGRHPSEGLSDELPSDTTDAEKRIDDSVAAVADTSLGKNASSQAQTLKGLSNEPPSDTTACPDRTDAEIKTGDSTADASVVKQVSSRSQLRDESSNKMSDKPSSDIKVCPISMGTQALCTKASQTSCIPRVSVDAEFLDILGTRSVKSMGLAAVPSGKRFHRRAQPNQRLVTAFGVENCFTTSDQQVCATFQSIVEGRLNKKNEEWAALATRVEEVVRDEFTTTRKHLKLFAVVQMITLKCQMHVLFGYDTRKRDVDESMRELASEINQQWLRSKAIVEAGTTPEWKFERQDGLREALKKVLPNKDVDDRIDNPLNQLLPGYETMWRVVLRCFAELTARDHAPASEWCDILRDFTENPTDTQLLRISDNKARTSASQISKETLRLYPPTRRVYREYETKTGEMKIVAADIEACHHNPTTWAPDPLRSRPDRWNGMEQKDIEDPIFRPFGGKPFTCPVKRRVGSNMPFGLAMLALLVGTLVKQTAGGWEIIGELPGNDEPLDTEREAYSKLWLKQCSAGGEGGNGSLASRVPDVEESDDRLPSSSVDDGGEKVVV
;
A
#
# COMPACT_ATOMS: atom_id res chain seq x y z
N MET A 1 49.55 -40.40 -0.63
CA MET A 1 49.66 -39.24 -1.56
C MET A 1 49.97 -39.67 -3.00
N VAL A 2 49.55 -40.88 -3.42
CA VAL A 2 49.57 -41.37 -4.80
C VAL A 2 48.23 -42.08 -5.00
N GLY A 3 47.55 -41.86 -6.14
CA GLY A 3 46.25 -42.50 -6.43
C GLY A 3 45.19 -41.59 -7.08
N ILE A 4 45.24 -40.27 -6.87
CA ILE A 4 44.26 -39.32 -7.45
C ILE A 4 44.73 -38.73 -8.79
N CYS A 5 46.04 -38.70 -9.04
CA CYS A 5 46.63 -38.07 -10.24
C CYS A 5 46.45 -38.84 -11.56
N VAL A 6 45.86 -40.04 -11.55
CA VAL A 6 45.78 -40.91 -12.76
C VAL A 6 44.49 -40.70 -13.55
N VAL A 7 43.38 -40.33 -12.91
CA VAL A 7 42.07 -40.17 -13.59
C VAL A 7 41.98 -38.85 -14.37
N VAL A 8 42.61 -37.78 -13.86
CA VAL A 8 42.64 -36.46 -14.54
C VAL A 8 43.49 -36.48 -15.81
N ALA A 9 44.48 -37.38 -15.90
CA ALA A 9 45.41 -37.46 -17.03
C ALA A 9 44.83 -38.09 -18.30
N VAL A 10 43.65 -38.72 -18.24
CA VAL A 10 43.00 -39.35 -19.40
C VAL A 10 42.03 -38.39 -20.09
N ALA A 11 41.19 -37.67 -19.33
CA ALA A 11 40.21 -36.73 -19.88
C ALA A 11 40.83 -35.51 -20.60
N LEU A 12 42.09 -35.16 -20.26
CA LEU A 12 42.82 -34.05 -20.86
C LEU A 12 43.57 -34.41 -22.17
N LYS A 13 43.54 -35.68 -22.61
CA LYS A 13 44.29 -36.14 -23.78
C LYS A 13 43.52 -36.03 -25.09
N ASP A 14 42.21 -36.24 -25.06
CA ASP A 14 41.35 -36.21 -26.25
C ASP A 14 40.95 -34.78 -26.67
N ALA A 15 41.13 -33.80 -25.78
CA ALA A 15 40.85 -32.38 -26.03
C ALA A 15 41.98 -31.61 -26.77
N LEU A 16 43.09 -32.27 -27.12
CA LEU A 16 44.32 -31.62 -27.60
C LEU A 16 44.82 -32.09 -28.98
N LEU A 17 44.01 -32.84 -29.75
CA LEU A 17 44.46 -33.50 -30.99
C LEU A 17 43.73 -33.10 -32.30
N LEU A 18 42.85 -32.10 -32.28
CA LEU A 18 42.34 -31.43 -33.49
C LEU A 18 42.38 -29.92 -33.29
N GLY A 19 43.12 -29.19 -34.13
CA GLY A 19 43.31 -27.76 -33.94
C GLY A 19 43.46 -26.94 -35.22
N THR A 20 43.27 -25.64 -35.03
CA THR A 20 43.61 -24.51 -35.91
C THR A 20 42.70 -24.19 -37.10
N LYS A 21 42.70 -22.89 -37.45
CA LYS A 21 41.92 -22.17 -38.48
C LYS A 21 40.45 -21.95 -38.08
N THR A 22 39.95 -20.71 -37.99
CA THR A 22 40.54 -19.39 -38.28
C THR A 22 40.02 -18.33 -37.31
N ALA A 23 40.79 -17.25 -37.10
CA ALA A 23 40.42 -16.17 -36.19
C ALA A 23 39.50 -15.13 -36.85
N GLN A 24 38.61 -14.53 -36.04
CA GLN A 24 38.33 -13.09 -36.04
C GLN A 24 37.62 -12.72 -34.71
N SER A 25 37.70 -11.46 -34.29
CA SER A 25 36.97 -10.82 -33.18
C SER A 25 37.09 -11.42 -31.77
N GLU A 26 38.16 -11.02 -31.07
CA GLU A 26 38.08 -10.05 -29.95
C GLU A 26 36.75 -9.25 -29.91
N THR A 27 36.06 -8.99 -28.81
CA THR A 27 36.32 -9.06 -27.34
C THR A 27 34.96 -9.20 -26.64
N ASP A 28 34.84 -9.95 -25.53
CA ASP A 28 33.85 -9.73 -24.43
C ASP A 28 33.83 -10.89 -23.40
N THR A 29 34.89 -11.11 -22.61
CA THR A 29 34.80 -11.99 -21.40
C THR A 29 35.89 -11.76 -20.33
N ALA A 30 36.32 -10.52 -20.12
CA ALA A 30 37.34 -10.20 -19.12
C ALA A 30 37.13 -8.82 -18.45
N ASN A 31 35.95 -8.61 -17.85
CA ASN A 31 35.66 -7.50 -16.92
C ASN A 31 34.42 -7.84 -16.08
N ALA A 32 34.57 -8.80 -15.18
CA ALA A 32 33.65 -9.11 -14.10
C ALA A 32 34.47 -9.69 -12.93
N ILE A 33 34.12 -9.33 -11.69
CA ILE A 33 34.96 -9.49 -10.48
C ILE A 33 36.11 -8.45 -10.40
N ASP A 34 35.74 -7.16 -10.45
CA ASP A 34 36.02 -6.21 -9.37
C ASP A 34 34.97 -5.07 -9.43
N ASP A 35 34.86 -4.20 -8.41
CA ASP A 35 33.90 -3.08 -8.20
C ASP A 35 32.76 -3.26 -7.16
N ILE A 36 33.04 -3.81 -5.97
CA ILE A 36 32.26 -3.49 -4.74
C ILE A 36 33.19 -3.19 -3.55
N ALA A 37 34.18 -2.30 -3.74
CA ALA A 37 35.15 -1.97 -2.68
C ALA A 37 35.86 -0.60 -2.79
N THR A 38 35.18 0.52 -3.12
CA THR A 38 35.64 1.89 -2.75
C THR A 38 34.48 2.89 -2.81
N TYR A 39 33.88 3.21 -1.65
CA TYR A 39 33.18 4.48 -1.40
C TYR A 39 32.87 4.66 0.11
N ALA A 40 33.90 4.50 0.95
CA ALA A 40 33.76 4.55 2.42
C ALA A 40 35.05 4.99 3.16
N SER A 41 35.62 6.15 2.82
CA SER A 41 36.61 6.85 3.65
C SER A 41 36.72 8.33 3.26
N LEU A 42 37.43 9.12 4.08
CA LEU A 42 37.73 10.55 3.94
C LEU A 42 36.52 11.50 4.13
N GLY A 43 36.14 11.66 5.39
CA GLY A 43 35.64 12.93 5.93
C GLY A 43 36.69 13.59 6.82
N GLU A 44 36.46 14.85 7.21
CA GLU A 44 37.38 15.75 7.96
C GLU A 44 38.61 16.21 7.13
N GLN A 45 39.05 17.48 7.14
CA GLN A 45 38.93 18.53 8.17
C GLN A 45 38.69 19.94 7.59
N ALA A 46 38.23 20.83 8.49
CA ALA A 46 38.29 22.31 8.44
C ALA A 46 37.51 23.06 7.32
N SER A 47 37.17 24.36 7.43
CA SER A 47 36.76 25.26 8.53
C SER A 47 36.96 26.72 8.03
N SER A 48 36.04 27.61 8.37
CA SER A 48 36.11 29.09 8.22
C SER A 48 36.05 29.68 6.79
N GLY A 49 35.49 30.89 6.70
CA GLY A 49 35.33 31.68 5.48
C GLY A 49 34.08 32.58 5.57
N ARG A 50 34.23 33.89 5.38
CA ARG A 50 33.12 34.87 5.37
C ARG A 50 32.88 35.42 3.95
N HIS A 51 31.66 35.93 3.75
CA HIS A 51 31.27 37.07 2.89
C HIS A 51 32.35 38.20 2.74
N PRO A 52 32.24 39.14 1.76
CA PRO A 52 31.07 39.47 0.90
C PRO A 52 31.35 39.81 -0.60
N SER A 53 30.25 40.07 -1.34
CA SER A 53 29.96 41.16 -2.33
C SER A 53 30.91 41.61 -3.48
N GLU A 54 30.27 42.25 -4.48
CA GLU A 54 30.83 43.05 -5.61
C GLU A 54 31.52 42.23 -6.74
N GLY A 55 31.52 42.67 -8.01
CA GLY A 55 30.94 43.87 -8.62
C GLY A 55 31.04 43.89 -10.17
N LEU A 56 30.42 44.90 -10.79
CA LEU A 56 30.33 45.23 -12.22
C LEU A 56 31.64 45.11 -13.04
N SER A 57 31.57 44.72 -14.33
CA SER A 57 31.70 45.66 -15.49
C SER A 57 31.87 44.98 -16.88
N ASP A 58 30.99 45.28 -17.83
CA ASP A 58 31.25 45.78 -19.22
C ASP A 58 31.99 45.01 -20.35
N GLU A 59 31.76 45.54 -21.56
CA GLU A 59 32.43 45.42 -22.89
C GLU A 59 32.26 44.17 -23.81
N LEU A 60 31.22 44.25 -24.65
CA LEU A 60 31.23 43.96 -26.11
C LEU A 60 32.22 44.89 -26.86
N PRO A 61 32.69 44.65 -28.13
CA PRO A 61 31.92 44.22 -29.32
C PRO A 61 32.69 43.19 -30.23
N SER A 62 32.37 42.86 -31.50
CA SER A 62 31.62 43.55 -32.57
C SER A 62 31.14 42.63 -33.74
N ASP A 63 30.27 43.21 -34.60
CA ASP A 63 30.13 42.99 -36.07
C ASP A 63 29.59 41.65 -36.64
N THR A 64 28.84 41.61 -37.77
CA THR A 64 28.39 42.69 -38.69
C THR A 64 27.06 42.40 -39.44
N THR A 65 26.48 43.47 -40.01
CA THR A 65 25.60 43.55 -41.21
C THR A 65 24.19 42.94 -41.20
N ASP A 66 23.22 43.76 -40.80
CA ASP A 66 22.28 44.45 -41.70
C ASP A 66 21.61 43.72 -42.87
N ALA A 67 20.27 43.77 -42.86
CA ALA A 67 19.50 44.36 -43.96
C ALA A 67 18.21 45.03 -43.44
N GLU A 68 18.06 46.33 -43.68
CA GLU A 68 16.84 47.12 -43.43
C GLU A 68 15.71 46.75 -44.47
N LYS A 69 14.47 47.27 -44.50
CA LYS A 69 14.04 48.65 -44.16
C LYS A 69 12.50 48.89 -44.12
N ARG A 70 12.04 49.49 -43.00
CA ARG A 70 11.04 50.58 -42.85
C ARG A 70 9.51 50.43 -43.08
N ILE A 71 8.78 50.78 -42.00
CA ILE A 71 7.79 51.88 -41.84
C ILE A 71 6.26 51.58 -41.78
N ASP A 72 5.79 51.53 -40.52
CA ASP A 72 4.77 52.34 -39.82
C ASP A 72 3.28 52.45 -40.26
N ASP A 73 2.41 52.21 -39.27
CA ASP A 73 1.23 52.98 -38.81
C ASP A 73 0.16 53.51 -39.81
N SER A 74 -1.15 53.37 -39.57
CA SER A 74 -1.82 53.93 -38.37
C SER A 74 -3.34 53.61 -38.24
N VAL A 75 -3.81 53.43 -37.00
CA VAL A 75 -4.99 54.04 -36.33
C VAL A 75 -6.45 53.93 -36.93
N ALA A 76 -7.34 53.34 -36.09
CA ALA A 76 -8.79 53.62 -35.84
C ALA A 76 -9.94 53.38 -36.87
N ALA A 77 -10.69 52.30 -36.64
CA ALA A 77 -12.09 52.25 -36.09
C ALA A 77 -13.37 52.79 -36.82
N VAL A 78 -14.52 52.21 -36.38
CA VAL A 78 -15.94 52.66 -36.45
C VAL A 78 -16.86 52.18 -37.61
N ALA A 79 -17.71 51.18 -37.27
CA ALA A 79 -19.13 50.94 -37.68
C ALA A 79 -19.49 50.70 -39.19
N ASP A 80 -20.70 50.26 -39.59
CA ASP A 80 -21.95 49.91 -38.86
C ASP A 80 -22.86 48.91 -39.66
N THR A 81 -23.88 48.34 -39.00
CA THR A 81 -25.10 47.66 -39.53
C THR A 81 -24.91 46.31 -40.29
N SER A 82 -25.79 45.29 -40.18
CA SER A 82 -27.24 45.33 -39.95
C SER A 82 -27.87 44.06 -39.32
N LEU A 83 -28.76 44.29 -38.35
CA LEU A 83 -30.14 43.77 -38.21
C LEU A 83 -30.47 42.25 -38.25
N GLY A 84 -30.89 41.73 -37.09
CA GLY A 84 -31.78 40.57 -36.94
C GLY A 84 -32.47 40.59 -35.55
N LYS A 85 -33.80 40.77 -35.49
CA LYS A 85 -34.54 40.99 -34.24
C LYS A 85 -35.36 39.75 -33.83
N ASN A 86 -35.44 39.44 -32.52
CA ASN A 86 -36.68 39.66 -31.74
C ASN A 86 -36.61 39.19 -30.25
N ALA A 87 -37.19 40.06 -29.39
CA ALA A 87 -38.12 39.81 -28.27
C ALA A 87 -38.11 38.50 -27.44
N SER A 88 -38.33 38.52 -26.11
CA SER A 88 -38.45 39.66 -25.16
C SER A 88 -38.51 39.19 -23.68
N SER A 89 -38.46 40.18 -22.76
CA SER A 89 -39.12 40.23 -21.43
C SER A 89 -38.67 39.25 -20.31
N GLN A 90 -38.56 39.64 -19.04
CA GLN A 90 -38.75 40.94 -18.37
C GLN A 90 -37.87 40.97 -17.08
N ALA A 91 -37.08 42.03 -16.86
CA ALA A 91 -37.33 43.16 -15.93
C ALA A 91 -37.11 42.83 -14.42
N GLN A 92 -36.05 43.37 -13.77
CA GLN A 92 -36.03 44.62 -12.94
C GLN A 92 -36.73 44.44 -11.55
N THR A 93 -36.28 44.99 -10.41
CA THR A 93 -35.85 46.38 -10.11
C THR A 93 -35.09 46.45 -8.75
N LEU A 94 -34.33 47.48 -8.32
CA LEU A 94 -33.19 48.23 -8.90
C LEU A 94 -32.61 49.24 -7.85
N LYS A 95 -31.30 49.16 -7.49
CA LYS A 95 -30.50 50.18 -6.72
C LYS A 95 -30.88 50.40 -5.22
N GLY A 96 -30.04 51.07 -4.39
CA GLY A 96 -28.81 51.83 -4.68
C GLY A 96 -27.85 52.08 -3.49
N LEU A 97 -26.87 52.98 -3.69
CA LEU A 97 -25.69 53.27 -2.85
C LEU A 97 -25.84 54.59 -2.05
N SER A 98 -25.15 54.74 -0.89
CA SER A 98 -24.40 55.97 -0.51
C SER A 98 -23.64 55.87 0.85
N ASN A 99 -22.32 55.98 0.79
CA ASN A 99 -21.31 56.61 1.67
C ASN A 99 -21.57 57.00 3.17
N GLU A 100 -20.71 56.45 4.03
CA GLU A 100 -19.85 57.11 5.08
C GLU A 100 -20.39 57.70 6.43
N PRO A 101 -19.53 57.85 7.48
CA PRO A 101 -19.88 58.03 8.92
C PRO A 101 -19.56 59.47 9.45
N PRO A 102 -19.33 59.81 10.75
CA PRO A 102 -19.35 59.08 12.05
C PRO A 102 -20.01 59.81 13.27
N SER A 103 -20.04 59.18 14.47
CA SER A 103 -19.73 59.79 15.81
C SER A 103 -20.13 58.90 17.03
N ASP A 104 -19.62 59.25 18.22
CA ASP A 104 -19.67 58.55 19.53
C ASP A 104 -21.04 58.69 20.29
N THR A 105 -21.32 58.22 21.53
CA THR A 105 -20.49 57.99 22.76
C THR A 105 -21.23 57.14 23.83
N THR A 106 -20.51 56.81 24.93
CA THR A 106 -20.94 56.37 26.30
C THR A 106 -21.59 54.97 26.48
N ALA A 107 -21.41 54.23 27.60
CA ALA A 107 -20.76 54.53 28.90
C ALA A 107 -19.99 53.31 29.52
N CYS A 108 -19.24 53.56 30.60
CA CYS A 108 -18.54 52.61 31.49
C CYS A 108 -18.98 52.90 32.99
N PRO A 109 -18.46 52.30 34.10
CA PRO A 109 -17.08 51.81 34.33
C PRO A 109 -16.86 50.59 35.30
N ASP A 110 -15.57 50.36 35.62
CA ASP A 110 -14.96 49.78 36.85
C ASP A 110 -15.03 48.29 37.23
N ARG A 111 -13.86 47.61 37.17
CA ARG A 111 -13.07 47.29 38.39
C ARG A 111 -11.63 46.75 38.16
N THR A 112 -10.64 47.60 38.47
CA THR A 112 -9.31 47.36 39.09
C THR A 112 -8.57 46.01 38.94
N ASP A 113 -7.32 46.09 38.44
CA ASP A 113 -6.26 45.06 38.45
C ASP A 113 -5.51 44.91 39.80
N ALA A 114 -4.62 43.90 39.87
CA ALA A 114 -3.51 43.83 40.84
C ALA A 114 -2.28 43.10 40.25
N GLU A 115 -1.12 43.77 40.17
CA GLU A 115 0.18 43.14 39.85
C GLU A 115 0.77 42.41 41.08
N ILE A 116 1.53 41.32 40.86
CA ILE A 116 2.66 40.94 41.75
C ILE A 116 3.87 40.55 40.90
N LYS A 117 5.02 41.18 41.20
CA LYS A 117 6.37 40.82 40.74
C LYS A 117 7.15 40.18 41.89
N THR A 118 8.02 39.21 41.60
CA THR A 118 9.15 38.81 42.47
C THR A 118 10.25 38.12 41.64
N GLY A 119 11.49 38.19 42.10
CA GLY A 119 12.65 37.49 41.54
C GLY A 119 13.85 37.52 42.51
N ASP A 120 14.84 36.64 42.28
CA ASP A 120 16.10 36.46 43.05
C ASP A 120 15.97 36.07 44.55
N SER A 121 16.93 35.42 45.24
CA SER A 121 18.02 34.45 44.92
C SER A 121 18.54 33.89 46.30
N THR A 122 19.58 33.07 46.55
CA THR A 122 20.73 32.53 45.78
C THR A 122 21.28 31.24 46.47
N ALA A 123 21.92 30.33 45.72
CA ALA A 123 22.91 29.33 46.19
C ALA A 123 22.42 28.19 47.14
N ASP A 124 23.14 27.08 47.39
CA ASP A 124 24.48 26.62 46.94
C ASP A 124 24.62 25.06 46.97
N ALA A 125 25.83 24.57 46.69
CA ALA A 125 26.41 23.25 47.04
C ALA A 125 26.08 22.02 46.16
N SER A 126 26.99 21.78 45.21
CA SER A 126 27.20 20.55 44.44
C SER A 126 27.68 19.34 45.29
N VAL A 127 27.63 18.12 44.72
CA VAL A 127 28.82 17.23 44.55
C VAL A 127 28.51 16.04 43.62
N VAL A 128 29.49 15.65 42.80
CA VAL A 128 29.45 14.51 41.86
C VAL A 128 30.05 13.24 42.48
N LYS A 129 29.49 12.07 42.17
CA LYS A 129 30.28 10.81 42.11
C LYS A 129 29.69 9.74 41.21
N GLN A 130 30.50 9.26 40.26
CA GLN A 130 30.29 8.00 39.55
C GLN A 130 30.68 6.82 40.45
N VAL A 131 30.04 5.67 40.26
CA VAL A 131 30.70 4.35 40.39
C VAL A 131 30.22 3.46 39.25
N SER A 132 31.12 2.67 38.69
CA SER A 132 30.81 1.63 37.71
C SER A 132 31.62 0.37 38.01
N SER A 133 31.03 -0.79 37.69
CA SER A 133 31.70 -2.06 37.40
C SER A 133 32.27 -2.94 38.54
N ARG A 134 32.26 -4.26 38.23
CA ARG A 134 33.11 -5.37 38.73
C ARG A 134 32.90 -6.00 40.12
N SER A 135 32.11 -7.08 40.12
CA SER A 135 32.54 -8.48 40.35
C SER A 135 33.65 -8.82 41.39
N GLN A 136 33.38 -9.78 42.29
CA GLN A 136 33.93 -11.15 42.18
C GLN A 136 33.42 -12.15 43.26
N LEU A 137 33.22 -13.40 42.81
CA LEU A 137 33.47 -14.73 43.44
C LEU A 137 33.66 -14.88 44.97
N ARG A 138 32.79 -15.70 45.59
CA ARG A 138 33.05 -16.93 46.42
C ARG A 138 31.76 -17.29 47.18
N ASP A 139 31.18 -18.48 47.09
CA ASP A 139 31.60 -19.87 47.38
C ASP A 139 31.25 -20.34 48.81
N GLU A 140 30.74 -21.58 48.89
CA GLU A 140 30.61 -22.49 50.05
C GLU A 140 30.04 -21.93 51.37
N SER A 141 28.93 -22.44 51.91
CA SER A 141 28.90 -23.82 52.44
C SER A 141 27.50 -24.36 52.71
N SER A 142 27.38 -25.69 52.74
CA SER A 142 26.16 -26.47 53.05
C SER A 142 25.84 -26.57 54.54
N ASN A 143 24.57 -26.87 54.88
CA ASN A 143 24.28 -27.81 55.98
C ASN A 143 23.01 -28.66 55.74
N LYS A 144 22.78 -29.72 56.53
CA LYS A 144 21.82 -30.81 56.27
C LYS A 144 20.87 -31.12 57.45
N MET A 145 19.74 -31.78 57.15
CA MET A 145 18.97 -32.72 58.02
C MET A 145 18.24 -32.11 59.26
N SER A 146 17.28 -32.74 59.96
CA SER A 146 16.25 -33.81 59.70
C SER A 146 15.44 -34.05 61.02
N ASP A 147 14.23 -34.62 61.15
CA ASP A 147 13.23 -35.23 60.24
C ASP A 147 11.83 -35.31 60.97
N LYS A 148 10.71 -35.37 60.21
CA LYS A 148 9.44 -36.11 60.55
C LYS A 148 8.60 -35.79 61.84
N PRO A 149 7.43 -36.46 62.10
CA PRO A 149 6.39 -37.06 61.22
C PRO A 149 4.90 -36.78 61.66
N SER A 150 3.96 -37.55 61.07
CA SER A 150 2.55 -37.87 61.45
C SER A 150 1.47 -37.06 60.71
N SER A 151 0.76 -37.63 59.71
CA SER A 151 -0.38 -38.60 59.74
C SER A 151 -1.75 -37.86 59.73
N ASP A 152 -2.87 -38.34 59.18
CA ASP A 152 -3.37 -39.72 59.01
C ASP A 152 -3.78 -40.13 57.56
N ILE A 153 -4.33 -41.34 57.43
CA ILE A 153 -4.53 -42.11 56.18
C ILE A 153 -6.01 -42.49 56.00
N LYS A 154 -6.51 -42.57 54.75
CA LYS A 154 -7.59 -43.52 54.39
C LYS A 154 -7.44 -44.08 52.96
N VAL A 155 -7.71 -45.38 52.84
CA VAL A 155 -7.26 -46.34 51.80
C VAL A 155 -8.24 -47.53 51.84
N CYS A 156 -8.66 -48.26 50.79
CA CYS A 156 -8.37 -48.27 49.34
C CYS A 156 -9.73 -48.50 48.57
N PRO A 157 -9.95 -49.26 47.45
CA PRO A 157 -9.05 -50.10 46.62
C PRO A 157 -9.09 -49.89 45.08
N ILE A 158 -7.88 -49.90 44.51
CA ILE A 158 -7.41 -50.73 43.37
C ILE A 158 -8.44 -51.31 42.39
N SER A 159 -8.22 -51.02 41.10
CA SER A 159 -8.35 -51.98 39.99
C SER A 159 -7.15 -51.82 39.04
N MET A 160 -6.80 -52.85 38.25
CA MET A 160 -5.56 -52.91 37.44
C MET A 160 -5.82 -53.03 35.94
N GLY A 161 -4.84 -52.56 35.14
CA GLY A 161 -4.78 -52.69 33.68
C GLY A 161 -4.93 -51.35 32.94
N THR A 162 -4.16 -51.02 31.91
CA THR A 162 -3.04 -51.74 31.27
C THR A 162 -2.07 -50.72 30.67
N GLN A 163 -0.79 -51.07 30.49
CA GLN A 163 0.23 -50.21 29.88
C GLN A 163 0.08 -50.06 28.35
N ALA A 164 0.84 -49.09 27.80
CA ALA A 164 1.17 -48.83 26.40
C ALA A 164 0.36 -47.74 25.65
N LEU A 165 0.98 -47.23 24.56
CA LEU A 165 0.47 -46.26 23.59
C LEU A 165 0.33 -44.79 24.05
N CYS A 166 1.45 -44.16 24.42
CA CYS A 166 1.60 -42.70 24.32
C CYS A 166 2.89 -42.33 23.55
N THR A 167 2.95 -42.67 22.26
CA THR A 167 4.09 -42.32 21.38
C THR A 167 3.71 -42.30 19.90
N LYS A 168 2.67 -41.52 19.55
CA LYS A 168 2.37 -41.13 18.16
C LYS A 168 2.08 -39.63 18.07
N ALA A 169 3.12 -38.82 18.26
CA ALA A 169 3.16 -37.53 17.59
C ALA A 169 3.24 -37.81 16.09
N SER A 170 2.14 -37.62 15.36
CA SER A 170 2.08 -37.90 13.94
C SER A 170 3.11 -37.06 13.19
N GLN A 171 4.00 -37.74 12.45
CA GLN A 171 4.86 -37.09 11.48
C GLN A 171 3.98 -36.47 10.38
N THR A 172 3.76 -35.16 10.44
CA THR A 172 3.08 -34.43 9.36
C THR A 172 3.99 -34.49 8.14
N SER A 173 3.71 -35.43 7.24
CA SER A 173 4.46 -35.62 6.00
C SER A 173 4.56 -34.31 5.23
N CYS A 174 5.78 -33.85 4.96
CA CYS A 174 6.05 -32.71 4.11
C CYS A 174 5.77 -33.08 2.64
N ILE A 175 4.48 -33.11 2.27
CA ILE A 175 4.04 -33.30 0.89
C ILE A 175 4.63 -32.16 0.04
N PRO A 176 5.36 -32.44 -1.07
CA PRO A 176 5.91 -31.41 -1.94
C PRO A 176 4.81 -30.57 -2.62
N ARG A 177 4.43 -29.43 -2.03
CA ARG A 177 3.45 -28.48 -2.56
C ARG A 177 4.01 -27.66 -3.75
N VAL A 178 4.19 -28.30 -4.91
CA VAL A 178 4.37 -27.54 -6.17
C VAL A 178 3.65 -28.24 -7.34
N SER A 179 2.62 -27.58 -7.85
CA SER A 179 2.30 -27.61 -9.29
C SER A 179 1.66 -26.28 -9.69
N VAL A 180 2.49 -25.23 -9.64
CA VAL A 180 2.18 -23.96 -10.31
C VAL A 180 2.42 -24.16 -11.80
N ASP A 181 1.49 -23.67 -12.62
CA ASP A 181 1.59 -23.77 -14.06
C ASP A 181 2.90 -23.14 -14.59
N ALA A 182 3.64 -23.90 -15.39
CA ALA A 182 4.87 -23.46 -16.02
C ALA A 182 4.63 -22.26 -16.95
N GLU A 183 3.47 -22.22 -17.63
CA GLU A 183 3.09 -21.13 -18.51
C GLU A 183 2.90 -19.82 -17.73
N PHE A 184 2.23 -19.88 -16.57
CA PHE A 184 2.07 -18.75 -15.67
C PHE A 184 3.42 -18.20 -15.17
N LEU A 185 4.34 -19.09 -14.77
CA LEU A 185 5.69 -18.69 -14.35
C LEU A 185 6.52 -18.13 -15.51
N ASP A 186 6.34 -18.62 -16.74
CA ASP A 186 6.98 -18.09 -17.94
C ASP A 186 6.43 -16.71 -18.32
N ILE A 187 5.11 -16.49 -18.26
CA ILE A 187 4.50 -15.19 -18.55
C ILE A 187 4.95 -14.14 -17.53
N LEU A 188 4.94 -14.46 -16.22
CA LEU A 188 5.47 -13.56 -15.18
C LEU A 188 6.97 -13.30 -15.38
N GLY A 189 7.74 -14.37 -15.64
CA GLY A 189 9.19 -14.32 -15.89
C GLY A 189 9.60 -13.66 -17.21
N THR A 190 8.63 -13.33 -18.08
CA THR A 190 8.85 -12.77 -19.42
C THR A 190 9.71 -13.70 -20.30
N ARG A 191 9.41 -15.01 -20.22
CA ARG A 191 10.05 -16.13 -20.95
C ARG A 191 9.16 -16.62 -22.10
N SER A 192 9.65 -17.55 -22.91
CA SER A 192 8.93 -18.04 -24.10
C SER A 192 7.97 -19.19 -23.75
N VAL A 193 6.66 -18.92 -23.82
CA VAL A 193 5.61 -19.94 -23.61
C VAL A 193 5.47 -20.79 -24.88
N LYS A 194 6.22 -21.89 -24.95
CA LYS A 194 6.35 -22.73 -26.17
C LYS A 194 5.03 -23.36 -26.63
N SER A 195 4.20 -23.77 -25.67
CA SER A 195 2.88 -24.39 -25.84
C SER A 195 1.88 -23.43 -26.49
N MET A 196 1.83 -22.18 -26.04
CA MET A 196 1.02 -21.10 -26.64
C MET A 196 1.53 -20.63 -28.03
N GLY A 197 2.57 -21.26 -28.59
CA GLY A 197 3.09 -20.91 -29.92
C GLY A 197 3.85 -19.57 -29.98
N LEU A 198 4.24 -19.01 -28.84
CA LEU A 198 4.88 -17.69 -28.75
C LEU A 198 6.37 -17.78 -29.09
N ALA A 199 6.91 -16.71 -29.68
CA ALA A 199 8.31 -16.61 -30.05
C ALA A 199 9.23 -16.47 -28.82
N ALA A 200 10.54 -16.56 -29.05
CA ALA A 200 11.55 -16.28 -28.04
C ALA A 200 11.49 -14.80 -27.58
N VAL A 201 12.08 -14.51 -26.42
CA VAL A 201 12.10 -13.15 -25.84
C VAL A 201 13.54 -12.65 -25.72
N PRO A 202 14.00 -11.76 -26.62
CA PRO A 202 15.25 -11.04 -26.43
C PRO A 202 15.20 -10.25 -25.11
N SER A 203 16.29 -10.28 -24.33
CA SER A 203 16.40 -9.62 -23.03
C SER A 203 16.01 -8.13 -23.11
N GLY A 204 16.51 -7.41 -24.12
CA GLY A 204 16.20 -5.99 -24.35
C GLY A 204 14.73 -5.68 -24.66
N LYS A 205 13.93 -6.64 -25.17
CA LYS A 205 12.49 -6.42 -25.41
C LYS A 205 11.63 -6.53 -24.13
N ARG A 206 12.16 -6.99 -22.98
CA ARG A 206 11.36 -7.32 -21.77
C ARG A 206 10.56 -6.14 -21.20
N PHE A 207 11.13 -4.94 -21.18
CA PHE A 207 10.44 -3.74 -20.66
C PHE A 207 9.28 -3.33 -21.57
N HIS A 208 9.54 -3.24 -22.88
CA HIS A 208 8.52 -3.00 -23.92
C HIS A 208 7.34 -3.98 -23.84
N ARG A 209 7.61 -5.28 -23.64
CA ARG A 209 6.59 -6.34 -23.47
C ARG A 209 5.65 -6.12 -22.29
N ARG A 210 6.05 -5.34 -21.27
CA ARG A 210 5.17 -4.86 -20.17
C ARG A 210 4.55 -3.50 -20.48
N ALA A 211 5.30 -2.61 -21.11
CA ALA A 211 4.86 -1.25 -21.43
C ALA A 211 3.61 -1.25 -22.33
N GLN A 212 3.57 -2.07 -23.39
CA GLN A 212 2.49 -2.00 -24.38
C GLN A 212 1.08 -2.26 -23.80
N PRO A 213 0.81 -3.35 -23.04
CA PRO A 213 -0.49 -3.53 -22.40
C PRO A 213 -0.87 -2.49 -21.35
N ASN A 214 0.06 -1.61 -20.95
CA ASN A 214 -0.13 -0.56 -19.96
C ASN A 214 -0.22 0.86 -20.56
N GLN A 215 -0.13 1.05 -21.89
CA GLN A 215 -0.23 2.39 -22.50
C GLN A 215 -1.55 3.11 -22.16
N ARG A 216 -2.65 2.35 -21.96
CA ARG A 216 -3.92 2.90 -21.45
C ARG A 216 -3.78 3.71 -20.16
N LEU A 217 -2.80 3.39 -19.30
CA LEU A 217 -2.52 4.13 -18.07
C LEU A 217 -1.82 5.45 -18.36
N VAL A 218 -0.96 5.52 -19.39
CA VAL A 218 -0.38 6.79 -19.87
C VAL A 218 -1.51 7.70 -20.34
N THR A 219 -2.40 7.19 -21.20
CA THR A 219 -3.56 7.92 -21.72
C THR A 219 -4.48 8.41 -20.62
N ALA A 220 -4.72 7.60 -19.58
CA ALA A 220 -5.66 7.90 -18.50
C ALA A 220 -5.09 8.79 -17.39
N PHE A 221 -3.80 8.66 -17.07
CA PHE A 221 -3.24 9.26 -15.85
C PHE A 221 -2.00 10.13 -16.10
N GLY A 222 -1.53 10.29 -17.35
CA GLY A 222 -0.35 11.09 -17.67
C GLY A 222 0.97 10.47 -17.22
N VAL A 223 0.99 9.20 -16.82
CA VAL A 223 2.09 8.58 -16.07
C VAL A 223 3.20 7.94 -16.93
N GLU A 224 4.45 8.39 -16.77
CA GLU A 224 5.68 7.74 -17.21
C GLU A 224 6.42 7.14 -16.00
N ASN A 225 6.24 5.83 -15.76
CA ASN A 225 6.93 5.10 -14.71
C ASN A 225 7.29 3.69 -15.18
N CYS A 226 7.92 2.92 -14.31
CA CYS A 226 8.36 1.56 -14.61
C CYS A 226 7.26 0.67 -15.24
N PHE A 227 5.97 0.80 -14.91
CA PHE A 227 4.91 -0.01 -15.52
C PHE A 227 4.56 0.38 -16.96
N THR A 228 4.69 1.66 -17.30
CA THR A 228 4.26 2.23 -18.60
C THR A 228 5.39 2.46 -19.59
N THR A 229 6.64 2.58 -19.14
CA THR A 229 7.80 2.84 -20.01
C THR A 229 8.52 1.57 -20.47
N SER A 230 9.11 1.62 -21.67
CA SER A 230 10.10 0.64 -22.14
C SER A 230 11.52 0.96 -21.69
N ASP A 231 11.77 2.14 -21.13
CA ASP A 231 13.09 2.58 -20.68
C ASP A 231 13.51 1.91 -19.35
N GLN A 232 14.69 1.28 -19.36
CA GLN A 232 15.22 0.59 -18.18
C GLN A 232 15.75 1.57 -17.11
N GLN A 233 16.31 2.71 -17.50
CA GLN A 233 16.83 3.73 -16.59
C GLN A 233 15.68 4.47 -15.89
N VAL A 234 14.61 4.85 -16.60
CA VAL A 234 13.41 5.44 -16.00
C VAL A 234 12.78 4.47 -15.00
N CYS A 235 12.70 3.18 -15.32
CA CYS A 235 12.25 2.18 -14.35
C CYS A 235 13.21 2.06 -13.14
N ALA A 236 14.53 2.05 -13.35
CA ALA A 236 15.51 1.91 -12.27
C ALA A 236 15.48 3.11 -11.30
N THR A 237 15.42 4.34 -11.83
CA THR A 237 15.23 5.57 -11.06
C THR A 237 13.93 5.52 -10.25
N PHE A 238 12.82 5.14 -10.89
CA PHE A 238 11.53 4.96 -10.21
C PHE A 238 11.60 3.93 -9.07
N GLN A 239 12.22 2.77 -9.31
CA GLN A 239 12.38 1.73 -8.29
C GLN A 239 13.23 2.21 -7.11
N SER A 240 14.34 2.90 -7.37
CA SER A 240 15.23 3.45 -6.33
C SER A 240 14.51 4.46 -5.44
N ILE A 241 13.77 5.41 -6.04
CA ILE A 241 12.97 6.42 -5.31
C ILE A 241 11.93 5.75 -4.41
N VAL A 242 11.22 4.73 -4.92
CA VAL A 242 10.19 4.01 -4.18
C VAL A 242 10.80 3.14 -3.07
N GLU A 243 11.87 2.38 -3.34
CA GLU A 243 12.54 1.56 -2.32
C GLU A 243 13.08 2.39 -1.16
N GLY A 244 13.65 3.57 -1.43
CA GLY A 244 14.12 4.50 -0.39
C GLY A 244 13.02 5.04 0.53
N ARG A 245 11.76 5.06 0.08
CA ARG A 245 10.58 5.54 0.86
C ARG A 245 9.95 4.44 1.71
N LEU A 246 10.00 3.20 1.21
CA LEU A 246 9.39 2.01 1.83
C LEU A 246 10.30 1.34 2.88
N ASN A 247 11.62 1.51 2.77
CA ASN A 247 12.60 0.83 3.62
C ASN A 247 12.74 1.48 5.01
N LYS A 248 11.86 1.10 5.95
CA LYS A 248 11.72 1.72 7.28
C LYS A 248 12.30 0.90 8.42
N LYS A 249 12.96 1.57 9.37
CA LYS A 249 13.42 1.03 10.67
C LYS A 249 12.28 0.91 11.67
N ASN A 250 12.52 0.24 12.81
CA ASN A 250 11.51 0.02 13.86
C ASN A 250 10.96 1.34 14.44
N GLU A 251 11.80 2.37 14.58
CA GLU A 251 11.41 3.67 15.13
C GLU A 251 10.50 4.44 14.16
N GLU A 252 10.77 4.31 12.86
CA GLU A 252 9.92 4.84 11.79
C GLU A 252 8.58 4.09 11.68
N TRP A 253 8.58 2.78 11.93
CA TRP A 253 7.34 1.98 11.99
C TRP A 253 6.49 2.34 13.21
N ALA A 254 7.09 2.59 14.37
CA ALA A 254 6.38 3.09 15.55
C ALA A 254 5.76 4.47 15.30
N ALA A 255 6.54 5.42 14.74
CA ALA A 255 6.02 6.74 14.37
C ALA A 255 4.92 6.66 13.30
N LEU A 256 5.04 5.74 12.34
CA LEU A 256 4.01 5.47 11.33
C LEU A 256 2.75 4.85 11.94
N ALA A 257 2.87 3.99 12.97
CA ALA A 257 1.71 3.42 13.65
C ALA A 257 0.93 4.50 14.40
N THR A 258 1.58 5.37 15.19
CA THR A 258 0.92 6.53 15.81
C THR A 258 0.26 7.44 14.76
N ARG A 259 0.92 7.67 13.62
CA ARG A 259 0.38 8.44 12.49
C ARG A 259 -0.85 7.79 11.85
N VAL A 260 -0.90 6.45 11.77
CA VAL A 260 -2.06 5.68 11.31
C VAL A 260 -3.20 5.73 12.34
N GLU A 261 -2.90 5.56 13.64
CA GLU A 261 -3.88 5.70 14.73
C GLU A 261 -4.52 7.09 14.76
N GLU A 262 -3.74 8.16 14.54
CA GLU A 262 -4.26 9.52 14.36
C GLU A 262 -5.24 9.60 13.18
N VAL A 263 -4.83 9.15 11.98
CA VAL A 263 -5.66 9.21 10.77
C VAL A 263 -6.96 8.41 10.89
N VAL A 264 -6.88 7.21 11.47
CA VAL A 264 -8.06 6.34 11.64
C VAL A 264 -9.02 6.96 12.66
N ARG A 265 -8.53 7.31 13.86
CA ARG A 265 -9.36 7.94 14.91
C ARG A 265 -10.06 9.19 14.41
N ASP A 266 -9.37 10.00 13.62
CA ASP A 266 -9.88 11.26 13.08
C ASP A 266 -10.96 11.08 11.99
N GLU A 267 -10.97 9.99 11.22
CA GLU A 267 -12.05 9.69 10.25
C GLU A 267 -13.30 9.12 10.93
N PHE A 268 -13.13 8.50 12.10
CA PHE A 268 -14.22 8.03 12.97
C PHE A 268 -14.71 9.10 13.97
N THR A 269 -14.04 10.25 14.07
CA THR A 269 -14.46 11.37 14.93
C THR A 269 -15.60 12.15 14.26
N THR A 270 -16.83 11.64 14.39
CA THR A 270 -18.00 12.13 13.66
C THR A 270 -19.30 12.00 14.46
N THR A 271 -20.31 12.81 14.12
CA THR A 271 -21.69 12.68 14.63
C THR A 271 -22.56 11.75 13.76
N ARG A 272 -22.05 11.26 12.64
CA ARG A 272 -22.78 10.38 11.71
C ARG A 272 -22.86 8.96 12.26
N LYS A 273 -24.07 8.45 12.47
CA LYS A 273 -24.33 7.04 12.85
C LYS A 273 -23.97 6.01 11.76
N HIS A 274 -23.77 6.46 10.52
CA HIS A 274 -23.43 5.62 9.38
C HIS A 274 -22.31 6.24 8.54
N LEU A 275 -21.34 5.43 8.12
CA LEU A 275 -20.22 5.81 7.25
C LEU A 275 -20.11 4.81 6.09
N LYS A 276 -19.83 5.27 4.86
CA LYS A 276 -19.55 4.35 3.74
C LYS A 276 -18.19 3.70 3.97
N LEU A 277 -18.15 2.38 4.20
CA LEU A 277 -16.94 1.64 4.53
C LEU A 277 -15.85 1.84 3.46
N PHE A 278 -16.28 1.79 2.20
CA PHE A 278 -15.46 2.06 1.02
C PHE A 278 -14.70 3.39 1.11
N ALA A 279 -15.40 4.49 1.41
CA ALA A 279 -14.83 5.83 1.47
C ALA A 279 -13.91 6.04 2.70
N VAL A 280 -14.23 5.39 3.82
CA VAL A 280 -13.39 5.40 5.03
C VAL A 280 -12.05 4.70 4.76
N VAL A 281 -12.09 3.48 4.22
CA VAL A 281 -10.86 2.72 3.91
C VAL A 281 -10.02 3.40 2.82
N GLN A 282 -10.67 3.98 1.80
CA GLN A 282 -9.99 4.79 0.79
C GLN A 282 -9.27 5.99 1.42
N MET A 283 -9.98 6.83 2.20
CA MET A 283 -9.39 8.04 2.79
C MET A 283 -8.23 7.73 3.75
N ILE A 284 -8.41 6.75 4.64
CA ILE A 284 -7.36 6.31 5.57
C ILE A 284 -6.12 5.86 4.79
N THR A 285 -6.30 4.98 3.80
CA THR A 285 -5.18 4.49 2.99
C THR A 285 -4.52 5.61 2.19
N LEU A 286 -5.30 6.55 1.64
CA LEU A 286 -4.80 7.68 0.88
C LEU A 286 -3.94 8.60 1.74
N LYS A 287 -4.42 9.05 2.90
CA LYS A 287 -3.66 9.87 3.86
C LYS A 287 -2.36 9.18 4.29
N CYS A 288 -2.40 7.88 4.59
CA CYS A 288 -1.22 7.14 5.02
C CYS A 288 -0.21 6.91 3.86
N GLN A 289 -0.65 6.65 2.63
CA GLN A 289 0.25 6.54 1.48
C GLN A 289 0.83 7.91 1.08
N MET A 290 0.05 8.99 1.17
CA MET A 290 0.53 10.36 0.97
C MET A 290 1.64 10.71 1.99
N HIS A 291 1.49 10.30 3.24
CA HIS A 291 2.52 10.46 4.26
C HIS A 291 3.80 9.68 3.92
N VAL A 292 3.69 8.38 3.62
CA VAL A 292 4.84 7.52 3.31
C VAL A 292 5.58 7.94 2.02
N LEU A 293 4.84 8.35 0.98
CA LEU A 293 5.41 8.65 -0.33
C LEU A 293 5.86 10.11 -0.48
N PHE A 294 5.19 11.07 0.15
CA PHE A 294 5.44 12.51 -0.07
C PHE A 294 5.74 13.30 1.21
N GLY A 295 5.81 12.65 2.38
CA GLY A 295 6.01 13.33 3.66
C GLY A 295 4.79 14.16 4.09
N TYR A 296 3.62 13.91 3.50
CA TYR A 296 2.41 14.69 3.73
C TYR A 296 1.99 14.72 5.22
N ASP A 297 1.63 15.90 5.72
CA ASP A 297 1.12 16.07 7.09
C ASP A 297 -0.38 15.73 7.15
N THR A 298 -0.68 14.52 7.62
CA THR A 298 -2.05 13.98 7.68
C THR A 298 -3.00 14.72 8.62
N ARG A 299 -2.51 15.67 9.42
CA ARG A 299 -3.32 16.53 10.31
C ARG A 299 -4.03 17.64 9.54
N LYS A 300 -3.55 17.97 8.33
CA LYS A 300 -4.21 18.93 7.42
C LYS A 300 -5.58 18.44 6.98
N ARG A 301 -6.59 19.30 7.10
CA ARG A 301 -8.02 19.03 6.77
C ARG A 301 -8.61 19.98 5.73
N ASP A 302 -7.90 21.06 5.44
CA ASP A 302 -8.16 22.06 4.39
C ASP A 302 -8.31 21.46 2.98
N VAL A 303 -7.74 20.27 2.76
CA VAL A 303 -7.84 19.52 1.50
C VAL A 303 -8.51 18.14 1.66
N ASP A 304 -9.15 17.85 2.79
CA ASP A 304 -9.81 16.54 3.02
C ASP A 304 -10.84 16.22 1.94
N GLU A 305 -11.65 17.19 1.52
CA GLU A 305 -12.67 16.96 0.48
C GLU A 305 -12.02 16.68 -0.88
N SER A 306 -10.96 17.40 -1.24
CA SER A 306 -10.23 17.13 -2.49
C SER A 306 -9.37 15.87 -2.42
N MET A 307 -9.09 15.32 -1.23
CA MET A 307 -8.61 13.93 -1.09
C MET A 307 -9.73 12.90 -1.34
N ARG A 308 -10.99 13.17 -0.96
CA ARG A 308 -12.12 12.27 -1.30
C ARG A 308 -12.44 12.32 -2.80
N GLU A 309 -12.38 13.51 -3.39
CA GLU A 309 -12.43 13.75 -4.83
C GLU A 309 -11.33 12.99 -5.57
N LEU A 310 -10.07 13.13 -5.14
CA LEU A 310 -8.92 12.40 -5.70
C LEU A 310 -9.08 10.87 -5.58
N ALA A 311 -9.55 10.37 -4.44
CA ALA A 311 -9.85 8.95 -4.23
C ALA A 311 -10.92 8.43 -5.20
N SER A 312 -11.97 9.24 -5.43
CA SER A 312 -13.07 8.94 -6.34
C SER A 312 -12.62 8.94 -7.80
N GLU A 313 -12.00 10.02 -8.27
CA GLU A 313 -11.58 10.15 -9.66
C GLU A 313 -10.49 9.13 -10.03
N ILE A 314 -9.56 8.77 -9.13
CA ILE A 314 -8.61 7.66 -9.39
C ILE A 314 -9.36 6.35 -9.67
N ASN A 315 -10.42 6.03 -8.92
CA ASN A 315 -11.20 4.81 -9.14
C ASN A 315 -12.03 4.87 -10.43
N GLN A 316 -12.81 5.94 -10.61
CA GLN A 316 -13.62 6.15 -11.82
C GLN A 316 -12.74 6.13 -13.07
N GLN A 317 -11.60 6.82 -13.07
CA GLN A 317 -10.69 6.90 -14.20
C GLN A 317 -10.01 5.55 -14.51
N TRP A 318 -9.80 4.69 -13.51
CA TRP A 318 -9.36 3.32 -13.75
C TRP A 318 -10.43 2.48 -14.46
N LEU A 319 -11.72 2.74 -14.21
CA LEU A 319 -12.85 2.08 -14.87
C LEU A 319 -13.04 2.63 -16.29
N ARG A 320 -13.10 3.96 -16.46
CA ARG A 320 -13.19 4.64 -17.78
C ARG A 320 -12.09 4.13 -18.73
N SER A 321 -10.85 4.02 -18.23
CA SER A 321 -9.70 3.51 -19.00
C SER A 321 -9.69 2.01 -19.33
N LYS A 322 -10.73 1.25 -18.96
CA LYS A 322 -11.00 -0.12 -19.46
C LYS A 322 -12.03 -0.16 -20.60
N ALA A 323 -12.77 0.93 -20.84
CA ALA A 323 -13.80 0.95 -21.87
C ALA A 323 -13.21 0.71 -23.27
N ILE A 324 -13.98 0.05 -24.14
CA ILE A 324 -13.65 -0.05 -25.56
C ILE A 324 -13.83 1.34 -26.17
N VAL A 325 -12.85 1.77 -26.95
CA VAL A 325 -12.82 3.07 -27.63
C VAL A 325 -12.82 2.82 -29.14
N GLU A 326 -13.67 3.53 -29.87
CA GLU A 326 -13.77 3.37 -31.32
C GLU A 326 -12.49 3.82 -32.04
N ALA A 327 -12.08 3.08 -33.06
CA ALA A 327 -10.83 3.33 -33.78
C ALA A 327 -10.81 4.74 -34.40
N GLY A 328 -9.77 5.52 -34.06
CA GLY A 328 -9.62 6.91 -34.51
C GLY A 328 -10.25 7.96 -33.58
N THR A 329 -11.06 7.56 -32.59
CA THR A 329 -11.58 8.51 -31.59
C THR A 329 -10.54 8.78 -30.49
N THR A 330 -10.48 10.03 -30.01
CA THR A 330 -9.67 10.38 -28.82
C THR A 330 -10.56 10.22 -27.59
N PRO A 331 -10.25 9.33 -26.63
CA PRO A 331 -11.11 9.08 -25.48
C PRO A 331 -11.37 10.35 -24.67
N GLU A 332 -12.58 10.50 -24.15
CA GLU A 332 -12.93 11.59 -23.22
C GLU A 332 -12.08 11.50 -21.96
N TRP A 333 -11.84 10.27 -21.48
CA TRP A 333 -10.96 9.93 -20.36
C TRP A 333 -9.45 10.15 -20.62
N LYS A 334 -9.05 10.96 -21.61
CA LYS A 334 -7.63 11.35 -21.75
C LYS A 334 -7.23 12.28 -20.59
N PHE A 335 -6.06 12.06 -19.99
CA PHE A 335 -5.63 12.74 -18.75
C PHE A 335 -5.74 14.27 -18.81
N GLU A 336 -5.32 14.89 -19.92
CA GLU A 336 -5.34 16.36 -20.10
C GLU A 336 -6.76 16.92 -20.29
N ARG A 337 -7.79 16.07 -20.23
CA ARG A 337 -9.23 16.43 -20.17
C ARG A 337 -9.86 16.10 -18.81
N GLN A 338 -9.13 15.49 -17.87
CA GLN A 338 -9.66 15.09 -16.56
C GLN A 338 -9.40 16.19 -15.52
N ASP A 339 -10.04 17.34 -15.68
CA ASP A 339 -9.76 18.51 -14.86
C ASP A 339 -10.05 18.30 -13.37
N GLY A 340 -11.12 17.57 -13.00
CA GLY A 340 -11.37 17.20 -11.60
C GLY A 340 -10.22 16.42 -10.96
N LEU A 341 -9.65 15.45 -11.68
CA LEU A 341 -8.47 14.70 -11.22
C LEU A 341 -7.23 15.59 -11.12
N ARG A 342 -7.00 16.45 -12.11
CA ARG A 342 -5.82 17.33 -12.18
C ARG A 342 -5.85 18.43 -11.10
N GLU A 343 -6.99 19.08 -10.89
CA GLU A 343 -7.13 20.12 -9.88
C GLU A 343 -7.16 19.55 -8.46
N ALA A 344 -7.77 18.38 -8.23
CA ALA A 344 -7.66 17.67 -6.95
C ALA A 344 -6.20 17.29 -6.63
N LEU A 345 -5.41 16.85 -7.63
CA LEU A 345 -3.97 16.61 -7.47
C LEU A 345 -3.20 17.87 -7.14
N LYS A 346 -3.37 18.95 -7.91
CA LYS A 346 -2.68 20.24 -7.67
C LYS A 346 -3.02 20.82 -6.29
N LYS A 347 -4.25 20.67 -5.82
CA LYS A 347 -4.68 21.15 -4.50
C LYS A 347 -4.12 20.31 -3.35
N VAL A 348 -4.01 18.98 -3.50
CA VAL A 348 -3.47 18.09 -2.46
C VAL A 348 -1.92 18.06 -2.44
N LEU A 349 -1.28 18.23 -3.60
CA LEU A 349 0.18 18.25 -3.78
C LEU A 349 0.65 19.47 -4.61
N PRO A 350 0.49 20.72 -4.11
CA PRO A 350 0.79 21.94 -4.87
C PRO A 350 2.28 22.13 -5.20
N ASN A 351 3.17 21.38 -4.54
CA ASN A 351 4.61 21.40 -4.79
C ASN A 351 5.05 20.32 -5.79
N LYS A 352 4.12 19.79 -6.60
CA LYS A 352 4.38 18.77 -7.62
C LYS A 352 3.91 19.21 -8.99
N ASP A 353 4.73 18.92 -9.99
CA ASP A 353 4.27 19.02 -11.37
C ASP A 353 3.32 17.84 -11.64
N VAL A 354 2.08 18.18 -12.01
CA VAL A 354 1.01 17.23 -12.31
C VAL A 354 0.93 16.94 -13.81
N ASP A 355 1.47 17.84 -14.63
CA ASP A 355 1.39 17.79 -16.09
C ASP A 355 2.70 17.28 -16.73
N ASP A 356 3.86 17.39 -16.06
CA ASP A 356 5.07 16.61 -16.42
C ASP A 356 4.89 15.11 -16.13
N ARG A 357 5.12 14.27 -17.15
CA ARG A 357 4.81 12.84 -17.09
C ARG A 357 5.70 12.03 -16.14
N ILE A 358 6.87 12.54 -15.76
CA ILE A 358 7.87 11.83 -14.95
C ILE A 358 7.73 12.20 -13.46
N ASP A 359 7.56 13.48 -13.13
CA ASP A 359 7.34 13.91 -11.74
C ASP A 359 5.88 13.78 -11.26
N ASN A 360 4.93 13.61 -12.19
CA ASN A 360 3.51 13.40 -11.90
C ASN A 360 3.30 12.45 -10.71
N PRO A 361 2.69 12.92 -9.60
CA PRO A 361 2.62 12.15 -8.36
C PRO A 361 1.84 10.84 -8.49
N LEU A 362 0.97 10.71 -9.50
CA LEU A 362 0.28 9.45 -9.81
C LEU A 362 1.25 8.30 -10.13
N ASN A 363 2.47 8.58 -10.61
CA ASN A 363 3.50 7.57 -10.85
C ASN A 363 3.76 6.70 -9.62
N GLN A 364 3.81 7.32 -8.43
CA GLN A 364 4.04 6.62 -7.17
C GLN A 364 2.72 6.35 -6.42
N LEU A 365 1.75 7.26 -6.51
CA LEU A 365 0.49 7.13 -5.79
C LEU A 365 -0.35 5.95 -6.31
N LEU A 366 -0.57 5.82 -7.61
CA LEU A 366 -1.43 4.76 -8.18
C LEU A 366 -1.01 3.34 -7.73
N PRO A 367 0.26 2.89 -7.89
CA PRO A 367 0.65 1.54 -7.48
C PRO A 367 0.65 1.32 -5.96
N GLY A 368 0.85 2.37 -5.15
CA GLY A 368 0.85 2.27 -3.68
C GLY A 368 -0.54 2.35 -3.04
N TYR A 369 -1.40 3.25 -3.53
CA TYR A 369 -2.74 3.50 -3.01
C TYR A 369 -3.78 2.50 -3.53
N GLU A 370 -3.94 2.35 -4.85
CA GLU A 370 -5.05 1.55 -5.44
C GLU A 370 -5.00 0.10 -4.98
N THR A 371 -3.78 -0.46 -4.97
CA THR A 371 -3.53 -1.84 -4.57
C THR A 371 -3.79 -2.04 -3.08
N MET A 372 -3.36 -1.10 -2.23
CA MET A 372 -3.44 -1.23 -0.77
C MET A 372 -4.87 -1.08 -0.25
N TRP A 373 -5.64 -0.06 -0.68
CA TRP A 373 -6.98 0.16 -0.11
C TRP A 373 -7.92 -1.02 -0.42
N ARG A 374 -7.76 -1.62 -1.61
CA ARG A 374 -8.53 -2.79 -2.04
C ARG A 374 -8.25 -4.04 -1.21
N VAL A 375 -7.03 -4.23 -0.69
CA VAL A 375 -6.69 -5.38 0.18
C VAL A 375 -7.00 -5.11 1.65
N VAL A 376 -6.84 -3.87 2.11
CA VAL A 376 -7.25 -3.45 3.46
C VAL A 376 -8.77 -3.61 3.63
N LEU A 377 -9.57 -3.15 2.66
CA LEU A 377 -11.04 -3.31 2.67
C LEU A 377 -11.46 -4.78 2.83
N ARG A 378 -10.82 -5.66 2.07
CA ARG A 378 -11.16 -7.10 2.04
C ARG A 378 -10.68 -7.80 3.30
N CYS A 379 -9.46 -7.54 3.77
CA CYS A 379 -8.97 -8.06 5.05
C CYS A 379 -9.88 -7.64 6.20
N PHE A 380 -10.23 -6.35 6.27
CA PHE A 380 -11.08 -5.83 7.33
C PHE A 380 -12.48 -6.47 7.32
N ALA A 381 -13.12 -6.58 6.15
CA ALA A 381 -14.40 -7.29 6.02
C ALA A 381 -14.30 -8.79 6.35
N GLU A 382 -13.23 -9.47 5.91
CA GLU A 382 -12.95 -10.88 6.21
C GLU A 382 -12.83 -11.14 7.71
N LEU A 383 -12.24 -10.22 8.47
CA LEU A 383 -11.99 -10.37 9.91
C LEU A 383 -13.15 -9.89 10.81
N THR A 384 -14.01 -8.98 10.34
CA THR A 384 -15.01 -8.31 11.19
C THR A 384 -16.46 -8.59 10.81
N ALA A 385 -16.74 -9.16 9.64
CA ALA A 385 -18.10 -9.40 9.14
C ALA A 385 -18.34 -10.80 8.56
N ARG A 386 -17.37 -11.71 8.68
CA ARG A 386 -17.51 -13.13 8.28
C ARG A 386 -17.33 -14.03 9.50
N ASP A 387 -18.15 -15.07 9.60
CA ASP A 387 -18.21 -15.97 10.76
C ASP A 387 -17.07 -17.01 10.76
N HIS A 388 -15.83 -16.54 10.90
CA HIS A 388 -14.67 -17.40 11.08
C HIS A 388 -14.46 -17.67 12.57
N ALA A 389 -14.46 -18.93 12.98
CA ALA A 389 -14.30 -19.33 14.38
C ALA A 389 -13.09 -18.70 15.14
N PRO A 390 -11.93 -18.40 14.50
CA PRO A 390 -10.82 -17.67 15.12
C PRO A 390 -10.77 -16.15 14.77
N ALA A 391 -11.83 -15.53 14.24
CA ALA A 391 -11.81 -14.14 13.79
C ALA A 391 -11.37 -13.13 14.87
N SER A 392 -11.86 -13.30 16.11
CA SER A 392 -11.43 -12.49 17.26
C SER A 392 -9.94 -12.66 17.56
N GLU A 393 -9.45 -13.89 17.55
CA GLU A 393 -8.04 -14.21 17.77
C GLU A 393 -7.14 -13.62 16.66
N TRP A 394 -7.62 -13.50 15.42
CA TRP A 394 -6.93 -12.79 14.34
C TRP A 394 -6.94 -11.26 14.53
N CYS A 395 -8.09 -10.72 14.95
CA CYS A 395 -8.22 -9.30 15.29
C CYS A 395 -7.28 -8.88 16.43
N ASP A 396 -7.15 -9.70 17.47
CA ASP A 396 -6.23 -9.47 18.59
C ASP A 396 -4.76 -9.41 18.11
N ILE A 397 -4.33 -10.39 17.31
CA ILE A 397 -2.97 -10.45 16.74
C ILE A 397 -2.62 -9.18 15.93
N LEU A 398 -3.59 -8.62 15.20
CA LEU A 398 -3.37 -7.37 14.46
C LEU A 398 -3.33 -6.13 15.37
N ARG A 399 -4.10 -6.08 16.47
CA ARG A 399 -3.98 -5.00 17.47
C ARG A 399 -2.62 -5.03 18.14
N ASP A 400 -2.16 -6.20 18.61
CA ASP A 400 -0.83 -6.36 19.23
C ASP A 400 0.30 -5.89 18.29
N PHE A 401 0.15 -6.11 16.97
CA PHE A 401 1.10 -5.60 15.98
C PHE A 401 1.03 -4.08 15.81
N THR A 402 -0.14 -3.45 15.92
CA THR A 402 -0.24 -1.98 15.85
C THR A 402 0.41 -1.28 17.05
N GLU A 403 0.41 -1.93 18.21
CA GLU A 403 0.99 -1.40 19.45
C GLU A 403 2.50 -1.61 19.55
N ASN A 404 3.04 -2.61 18.84
CA ASN A 404 4.47 -2.90 18.77
C ASN A 404 4.88 -3.31 17.34
N PRO A 405 4.92 -2.37 16.37
CA PRO A 405 5.11 -2.65 14.94
C PRO A 405 6.58 -2.98 14.62
N THR A 406 7.02 -4.16 15.04
CA THR A 406 8.39 -4.69 14.87
C THR A 406 8.37 -6.00 14.09
N ASP A 407 9.49 -6.35 13.43
CA ASP A 407 9.57 -7.59 12.66
C ASP A 407 9.33 -8.84 13.51
N THR A 408 9.80 -8.81 14.77
CA THR A 408 9.53 -9.86 15.77
C THR A 408 8.03 -10.04 16.00
N GLN A 409 7.27 -8.96 16.18
CA GLN A 409 5.82 -9.03 16.41
C GLN A 409 5.04 -9.35 15.12
N LEU A 410 5.48 -8.84 13.96
CA LEU A 410 4.91 -9.19 12.65
C LEU A 410 4.99 -10.69 12.37
N LEU A 411 6.10 -11.32 12.77
CA LEU A 411 6.38 -12.74 12.56
C LEU A 411 5.93 -13.65 13.72
N ARG A 412 5.64 -13.10 14.90
CA ARG A 412 5.26 -13.85 16.10
C ARG A 412 4.03 -14.72 15.84
N ILE A 413 4.20 -16.03 15.89
CA ILE A 413 3.10 -16.98 15.97
C ILE A 413 2.44 -16.82 17.33
N SER A 414 1.12 -16.69 17.35
CA SER A 414 0.31 -16.61 18.57
C SER A 414 0.24 -17.94 19.33
N ASP A 415 0.20 -17.86 20.65
CA ASP A 415 0.03 -19.00 21.56
C ASP A 415 -1.46 -19.41 21.74
N ASN A 416 -2.37 -18.73 21.04
CA ASN A 416 -3.81 -18.98 21.03
C ASN A 416 -4.21 -20.14 20.09
N LYS A 417 -5.51 -20.38 19.86
CA LYS A 417 -6.00 -21.50 19.02
C LYS A 417 -5.73 -21.26 17.53
N ALA A 418 -5.77 -20.01 17.10
CA ALA A 418 -5.51 -19.60 15.72
C ALA A 418 -4.07 -19.89 15.26
N ARG A 419 -3.11 -19.90 16.20
CA ARG A 419 -1.69 -20.24 15.99
C ARG A 419 -1.10 -19.61 14.72
N THR A 420 -1.21 -18.29 14.60
CA THR A 420 -0.84 -17.54 13.39
C THR A 420 -0.16 -16.22 13.75
N SER A 421 0.45 -15.54 12.79
CA SER A 421 1.02 -14.20 12.93
C SER A 421 0.34 -13.16 12.03
N ALA A 422 0.57 -11.88 12.33
CA ALA A 422 0.10 -10.77 11.49
C ALA A 422 0.64 -10.84 10.04
N SER A 423 1.86 -11.37 9.86
CA SER A 423 2.44 -11.69 8.56
C SER A 423 1.64 -12.77 7.82
N GLN A 424 1.23 -13.84 8.50
CA GLN A 424 0.47 -14.94 7.90
C GLN A 424 -0.97 -14.53 7.54
N ILE A 425 -1.62 -13.72 8.37
CA ILE A 425 -2.90 -13.09 8.04
C ILE A 425 -2.75 -12.26 6.75
N SER A 426 -1.74 -11.38 6.70
CA SER A 426 -1.46 -10.54 5.52
C SER A 426 -1.10 -11.34 4.27
N LYS A 427 -0.35 -12.45 4.40
CA LYS A 427 -0.03 -13.37 3.30
C LYS A 427 -1.30 -14.05 2.77
N GLU A 428 -2.19 -14.51 3.64
CA GLU A 428 -3.44 -15.17 3.25
C GLU A 428 -4.42 -14.21 2.57
N THR A 429 -4.59 -12.99 3.09
CA THR A 429 -5.36 -11.93 2.42
C THR A 429 -4.83 -11.67 1.01
N LEU A 430 -3.52 -11.52 0.85
CA LEU A 430 -2.92 -11.23 -0.47
C LEU A 430 -2.95 -12.43 -1.41
N ARG A 431 -3.06 -13.67 -0.89
CA ARG A 431 -3.29 -14.87 -1.69
C ARG A 431 -4.72 -14.95 -2.19
N LEU A 432 -5.72 -14.73 -1.32
CA LEU A 432 -7.12 -14.74 -1.73
C LEU A 432 -7.47 -13.55 -2.63
N TYR A 433 -6.94 -12.37 -2.30
CA TYR A 433 -7.31 -11.09 -2.87
C TYR A 433 -6.10 -10.37 -3.49
N PRO A 434 -5.40 -10.96 -4.48
CA PRO A 434 -4.24 -10.34 -5.09
C PRO A 434 -4.67 -9.04 -5.79
N PRO A 435 -4.12 -7.86 -5.40
CA PRO A 435 -4.62 -6.58 -5.90
C PRO A 435 -4.42 -6.47 -7.42
N THR A 436 -3.32 -7.02 -7.92
CA THR A 436 -3.07 -7.29 -9.34
C THR A 436 -3.48 -8.72 -9.66
N ARG A 437 -4.77 -8.93 -9.98
CA ARG A 437 -5.33 -10.23 -10.37
C ARG A 437 -4.63 -10.84 -11.60
N ARG A 438 -4.34 -10.00 -12.61
CA ARG A 438 -3.80 -10.42 -13.92
C ARG A 438 -2.64 -9.52 -14.33
N VAL A 439 -1.55 -10.14 -14.80
CA VAL A 439 -0.34 -9.46 -15.26
C VAL A 439 -0.18 -9.67 -16.76
N TYR A 440 -0.51 -8.62 -17.52
CA TYR A 440 -0.46 -8.64 -18.98
C TYR A 440 0.96 -8.46 -19.53
N ARG A 441 1.24 -9.17 -20.62
CA ARG A 441 2.46 -9.10 -21.41
C ARG A 441 2.10 -9.25 -22.88
N GLU A 442 2.72 -8.45 -23.72
CA GLU A 442 2.65 -8.65 -25.16
C GLU A 442 3.66 -9.74 -25.59
N TYR A 443 3.36 -10.48 -26.65
CA TYR A 443 4.22 -11.48 -27.26
C TYR A 443 4.09 -11.46 -28.77
N GLU A 444 5.22 -11.58 -29.45
CA GLU A 444 5.30 -11.92 -30.87
C GLU A 444 5.04 -13.44 -31.00
N THR A 445 4.14 -13.86 -31.90
CA THR A 445 3.89 -15.28 -32.21
C THR A 445 4.94 -15.83 -33.19
N LYS A 446 4.97 -17.16 -33.41
CA LYS A 446 5.77 -17.78 -34.47
C LYS A 446 5.42 -17.31 -35.90
N THR A 447 4.28 -16.64 -36.10
CA THR A 447 3.83 -16.08 -37.38
C THR A 447 4.08 -14.57 -37.51
N GLY A 448 4.67 -13.92 -36.49
CA GLY A 448 4.91 -12.47 -36.46
C GLY A 448 3.71 -11.62 -36.02
N GLU A 449 2.57 -12.24 -35.68
CA GLU A 449 1.42 -11.57 -35.08
C GLU A 449 1.75 -11.13 -33.64
N MET A 450 1.31 -9.94 -33.24
CA MET A 450 1.48 -9.42 -31.88
C MET A 450 0.23 -9.74 -31.03
N LYS A 451 0.42 -10.46 -29.93
CA LYS A 451 -0.64 -11.00 -29.07
C LYS A 451 -0.42 -10.64 -27.61
N ILE A 452 -1.44 -10.09 -26.94
CA ILE A 452 -1.42 -9.88 -25.49
C ILE A 452 -1.83 -11.17 -24.77
N VAL A 453 -1.08 -11.53 -23.73
CA VAL A 453 -1.25 -12.72 -22.89
C VAL A 453 -1.20 -12.30 -21.42
N ALA A 454 -1.97 -12.96 -20.55
CA ALA A 454 -2.06 -12.64 -19.13
C ALA A 454 -1.59 -13.80 -18.25
N ALA A 455 -0.75 -13.52 -17.25
CA ALA A 455 -0.57 -14.40 -16.09
C ALA A 455 -1.68 -14.11 -15.08
N ASP A 456 -2.54 -15.09 -14.80
CA ASP A 456 -3.62 -14.98 -13.83
C ASP A 456 -3.15 -15.41 -12.43
N ILE A 457 -2.87 -14.43 -11.58
CA ILE A 457 -2.36 -14.62 -10.22
C ILE A 457 -3.48 -15.13 -9.31
N GLU A 458 -4.70 -14.63 -9.51
CA GLU A 458 -5.88 -15.02 -8.74
C GLU A 458 -6.23 -16.49 -8.99
N ALA A 459 -6.35 -16.91 -10.25
CA ALA A 459 -6.59 -18.31 -10.60
C ALA A 459 -5.44 -19.23 -10.12
N CYS A 460 -4.19 -18.77 -10.19
CA CYS A 460 -3.03 -19.48 -9.63
C CYS A 460 -3.11 -19.62 -8.09
N HIS A 461 -3.72 -18.66 -7.40
CA HIS A 461 -3.83 -18.63 -5.93
C HIS A 461 -5.08 -19.31 -5.39
N HIS A 462 -6.09 -19.50 -6.23
CA HIS A 462 -7.29 -20.28 -5.94
C HIS A 462 -7.18 -21.75 -6.43
N ASN A 463 -6.09 -22.13 -7.11
CA ASN A 463 -5.89 -23.47 -7.64
C ASN A 463 -5.78 -24.54 -6.52
N PRO A 464 -6.72 -25.52 -6.43
CA PRO A 464 -6.72 -26.52 -5.37
C PRO A 464 -5.48 -27.43 -5.38
N THR A 465 -4.89 -27.72 -6.54
CA THR A 465 -3.70 -28.57 -6.67
C THR A 465 -2.48 -27.99 -5.94
N THR A 466 -2.38 -26.67 -5.85
CA THR A 466 -1.30 -25.97 -5.13
C THR A 466 -1.69 -25.64 -3.69
N TRP A 467 -2.95 -25.25 -3.45
CA TRP A 467 -3.35 -24.60 -2.19
C TRP A 467 -4.26 -25.43 -1.27
N ALA A 468 -4.49 -26.72 -1.56
CA ALA A 468 -5.30 -27.59 -0.70
C ALA A 468 -4.83 -27.66 0.78
N PRO A 469 -5.76 -27.84 1.73
CA PRO A 469 -7.22 -27.85 1.58
C PRO A 469 -7.81 -26.45 1.37
N ASP A 470 -9.07 -26.37 0.94
CA ASP A 470 -9.89 -25.14 0.95
C ASP A 470 -9.20 -23.90 0.34
N PRO A 471 -8.88 -23.88 -0.96
CA PRO A 471 -8.13 -22.76 -1.55
C PRO A 471 -8.92 -21.44 -1.56
N LEU A 472 -10.25 -21.49 -1.48
CA LEU A 472 -11.13 -20.31 -1.48
C LEU A 472 -11.39 -19.74 -0.07
N ARG A 473 -11.17 -20.52 1.00
CA ARG A 473 -11.38 -20.08 2.39
C ARG A 473 -10.18 -19.30 2.92
N SER A 474 -10.45 -18.31 3.77
CA SER A 474 -9.42 -17.60 4.55
C SER A 474 -8.86 -18.49 5.65
N ARG A 475 -7.58 -18.84 5.52
CA ARG A 475 -6.85 -19.71 6.45
C ARG A 475 -5.41 -19.22 6.69
N PRO A 476 -5.18 -18.23 7.57
CA PRO A 476 -3.83 -17.82 7.98
C PRO A 476 -2.97 -18.99 8.54
N ASP A 477 -3.61 -19.99 9.16
CA ASP A 477 -2.96 -21.23 9.63
C ASP A 477 -2.29 -22.05 8.52
N ARG A 478 -2.73 -21.90 7.26
CA ARG A 478 -2.17 -22.52 6.05
C ARG A 478 -0.66 -22.32 5.89
N TRP A 479 -0.17 -21.21 6.45
CA TRP A 479 1.20 -20.73 6.38
C TRP A 479 2.09 -21.27 7.50
N ASN A 480 1.59 -22.14 8.38
CA ASN A 480 2.38 -22.83 9.38
C ASN A 480 3.20 -23.97 8.76
N GLY A 481 4.50 -24.03 9.08
CA GLY A 481 5.43 -25.02 8.54
C GLY A 481 5.95 -24.73 7.13
N MET A 482 5.47 -23.68 6.46
CA MET A 482 6.17 -23.04 5.33
C MET A 482 7.12 -21.99 5.93
N GLU A 483 8.37 -21.86 5.48
CA GLU A 483 9.31 -21.01 6.22
C GLU A 483 8.86 -19.55 6.18
N GLN A 484 9.00 -18.83 7.29
CA GLN A 484 8.62 -17.41 7.32
C GLN A 484 9.48 -16.56 6.36
N LYS A 485 10.68 -17.06 6.03
CA LYS A 485 11.61 -16.54 5.01
C LYS A 485 11.11 -16.72 3.57
N ASP A 486 10.15 -17.62 3.32
CA ASP A 486 9.55 -17.93 2.01
C ASP A 486 8.62 -16.82 1.50
N ILE A 487 9.03 -15.57 1.68
CA ILE A 487 8.60 -14.49 0.79
C ILE A 487 9.10 -14.79 -0.63
N GLU A 488 10.24 -15.47 -0.79
CA GLU A 488 10.79 -15.88 -2.09
C GLU A 488 10.02 -17.04 -2.78
N ASP A 489 9.03 -17.66 -2.11
CA ASP A 489 8.27 -18.82 -2.58
C ASP A 489 7.85 -18.71 -4.07
N PRO A 490 8.16 -19.72 -4.92
CA PRO A 490 7.75 -19.70 -6.31
C PRO A 490 6.23 -19.59 -6.53
N ILE A 491 5.40 -19.98 -5.57
CA ILE A 491 3.93 -19.98 -5.66
C ILE A 491 3.32 -18.66 -5.16
N PHE A 492 3.95 -17.95 -4.21
CA PHE A 492 3.40 -16.70 -3.64
C PHE A 492 3.74 -15.46 -4.48
N ARG A 493 2.78 -15.07 -5.32
CA ARG A 493 2.93 -14.09 -6.42
C ARG A 493 2.08 -12.81 -6.40
N PRO A 494 1.45 -12.34 -5.31
CA PRO A 494 0.63 -11.10 -5.38
C PRO A 494 1.45 -9.86 -5.73
N PHE A 495 2.76 -9.93 -5.50
CA PHE A 495 3.78 -8.93 -5.83
C PHE A 495 4.52 -9.20 -7.16
N GLY A 496 4.04 -10.14 -7.98
CA GLY A 496 4.66 -10.54 -9.25
C GLY A 496 5.95 -11.36 -9.10
N GLY A 497 6.89 -11.16 -10.03
CA GLY A 497 8.16 -11.90 -10.08
C GLY A 497 9.21 -11.25 -10.98
N LYS A 498 10.45 -11.73 -10.88
CA LYS A 498 11.62 -11.21 -11.62
C LYS A 498 11.36 -11.23 -13.14
N PRO A 499 11.72 -10.17 -13.90
CA PRO A 499 12.48 -8.98 -13.47
C PRO A 499 11.63 -7.90 -12.77
N PHE A 500 10.30 -8.02 -12.76
CA PHE A 500 9.38 -6.95 -12.36
C PHE A 500 8.67 -7.23 -11.02
N THR A 501 9.45 -7.63 -10.00
CA THR A 501 8.95 -7.80 -8.62
C THR A 501 8.56 -6.45 -8.03
N CYS A 502 7.44 -6.38 -7.31
CA CYS A 502 7.00 -5.15 -6.65
C CYS A 502 7.90 -4.80 -5.44
N PRO A 503 8.39 -3.54 -5.31
CA PRO A 503 9.27 -3.11 -4.20
C PRO A 503 8.75 -3.44 -2.80
N VAL A 504 7.44 -3.35 -2.55
CA VAL A 504 6.82 -3.62 -1.24
C VAL A 504 7.00 -5.08 -0.76
N LYS A 505 7.40 -6.01 -1.64
CA LYS A 505 7.76 -7.40 -1.28
C LYS A 505 9.09 -7.47 -0.52
N ARG A 506 10.01 -6.54 -0.79
CA ARG A 506 11.43 -6.67 -0.45
C ARG A 506 11.63 -6.55 1.07
N ARG A 507 12.33 -7.53 1.63
CA ARG A 507 12.98 -7.45 2.95
C ARG A 507 14.40 -6.93 2.76
N VAL A 508 14.83 -5.96 3.55
CA VAL A 508 16.18 -5.37 3.46
C VAL A 508 16.82 -5.46 4.84
N GLY A 509 17.74 -6.42 5.00
CA GLY A 509 18.29 -6.75 6.32
C GLY A 509 17.19 -7.12 7.32
N SER A 510 17.17 -6.45 8.46
CA SER A 510 16.17 -6.58 9.52
C SER A 510 14.83 -5.90 9.23
N ASN A 511 14.73 -5.04 8.21
CA ASN A 511 13.55 -4.21 8.01
C ASN A 511 12.38 -5.02 7.45
N MET A 512 11.18 -4.75 7.98
CA MET A 512 9.95 -5.48 7.64
C MET A 512 9.58 -5.33 6.14
N PRO A 513 9.02 -6.38 5.52
CA PRO A 513 8.46 -6.29 4.17
C PRO A 513 7.23 -5.36 4.17
N PHE A 514 7.40 -4.14 3.64
CA PHE A 514 6.41 -3.07 3.75
C PHE A 514 4.98 -3.49 3.36
N GLY A 515 4.82 -4.30 2.31
CA GLY A 515 3.50 -4.72 1.82
C GLY A 515 2.71 -5.59 2.80
N LEU A 516 3.40 -6.36 3.66
CA LEU A 516 2.74 -7.15 4.72
C LEU A 516 2.55 -6.31 5.99
N ALA A 517 3.58 -5.55 6.39
CA ALA A 517 3.53 -4.70 7.58
C ALA A 517 2.45 -3.59 7.46
N MET A 518 2.37 -2.91 6.32
CA MET A 518 1.39 -1.84 6.12
C MET A 518 -0.06 -2.36 6.05
N LEU A 519 -0.27 -3.55 5.50
CA LEU A 519 -1.58 -4.21 5.49
C LEU A 519 -2.01 -4.59 6.92
N ALA A 520 -1.12 -5.25 7.67
CA ALA A 520 -1.36 -5.61 9.07
C ALA A 520 -1.64 -4.38 9.95
N LEU A 521 -0.88 -3.29 9.75
CA LEU A 521 -1.04 -2.04 10.49
C LEU A 521 -2.39 -1.37 10.19
N LEU A 522 -2.70 -1.11 8.91
CA LEU A 522 -3.95 -0.43 8.53
C LEU A 522 -5.20 -1.20 8.98
N VAL A 523 -5.19 -2.54 8.85
CA VAL A 523 -6.32 -3.38 9.27
C VAL A 523 -6.39 -3.50 10.79
N GLY A 524 -5.26 -3.66 11.47
CA GLY A 524 -5.21 -3.73 12.93
C GLY A 524 -5.70 -2.44 13.61
N THR A 525 -5.35 -1.28 13.06
CA THR A 525 -5.84 0.01 13.57
C THR A 525 -7.33 0.20 13.27
N LEU A 526 -7.82 -0.22 12.10
CA LEU A 526 -9.26 -0.23 11.80
C LEU A 526 -10.02 -1.11 12.82
N VAL A 527 -9.56 -2.35 13.03
CA VAL A 527 -10.10 -3.29 14.04
C VAL A 527 -10.10 -2.67 15.44
N LYS A 528 -8.99 -2.02 15.83
CA LYS A 528 -8.85 -1.32 17.13
C LYS A 528 -9.86 -0.17 17.28
N GLN A 529 -10.14 0.56 16.20
CA GLN A 529 -11.08 1.70 16.22
C GLN A 529 -12.56 1.27 16.13
N THR A 530 -12.87 0.14 15.48
CA THR A 530 -14.26 -0.34 15.33
C THR A 530 -14.73 -1.27 16.44
N ALA A 531 -13.83 -1.93 17.18
CA ALA A 531 -14.16 -2.89 18.23
C ALA A 531 -15.22 -2.37 19.21
N GLY A 532 -16.38 -3.05 19.27
CA GLY A 532 -17.51 -2.72 20.14
C GLY A 532 -18.32 -1.46 19.76
N GLY A 533 -17.73 -0.53 18.99
CA GLY A 533 -18.36 0.73 18.61
C GLY A 533 -18.98 0.76 17.21
N TRP A 534 -18.58 -0.14 16.30
CA TRP A 534 -19.03 -0.15 14.90
C TRP A 534 -19.16 -1.57 14.34
N GLU A 535 -20.21 -1.81 13.57
CA GLU A 535 -20.47 -3.04 12.80
C GLU A 535 -20.50 -2.75 11.30
N ILE A 536 -20.15 -3.74 10.46
CA ILE A 536 -20.37 -3.64 9.00
C ILE A 536 -21.80 -4.09 8.69
N ILE A 537 -22.51 -3.32 7.87
CA ILE A 537 -23.83 -3.68 7.32
C ILE A 537 -23.82 -3.66 5.79
N GLY A 538 -24.58 -4.60 5.21
CA GLY A 538 -24.69 -4.84 3.77
C GLY A 538 -24.37 -6.29 3.40
N GLU A 539 -24.41 -6.61 2.11
CA GLU A 539 -24.31 -7.98 1.60
C GLU A 539 -22.84 -8.43 1.43
N LEU A 540 -22.55 -9.65 1.91
CA LEU A 540 -21.28 -10.36 1.76
C LEU A 540 -21.54 -11.82 1.35
N PRO A 541 -20.68 -12.44 0.52
CA PRO A 541 -20.80 -13.85 0.19
C PRO A 541 -20.45 -14.75 1.38
N GLY A 542 -21.05 -15.95 1.44
CA GLY A 542 -20.82 -16.93 2.51
C GLY A 542 -19.37 -17.44 2.56
N ASN A 543 -18.92 -17.88 3.74
CA ASN A 543 -17.50 -18.12 4.08
C ASN A 543 -16.70 -19.06 3.16
N ASP A 544 -17.37 -19.84 2.30
CA ASP A 544 -16.77 -20.78 1.36
C ASP A 544 -16.36 -20.13 0.03
N GLU A 545 -16.87 -18.93 -0.25
CA GLU A 545 -16.55 -18.11 -1.42
C GLU A 545 -15.55 -17.00 -1.06
N PRO A 546 -14.66 -16.61 -1.98
CA PRO A 546 -13.80 -15.44 -1.79
C PRO A 546 -14.62 -14.15 -1.94
N LEU A 547 -14.29 -13.11 -1.18
CA LEU A 547 -14.80 -11.76 -1.44
C LEU A 547 -14.43 -11.29 -2.86
N ASP A 548 -15.40 -10.73 -3.59
CA ASP A 548 -15.21 -10.23 -4.95
C ASP A 548 -14.05 -9.23 -5.00
N THR A 549 -13.16 -9.36 -5.98
CA THR A 549 -11.92 -8.59 -6.17
C THR A 549 -12.05 -7.41 -7.13
N GLU A 550 -13.23 -7.16 -7.71
CA GLU A 550 -13.49 -5.95 -8.53
C GLU A 550 -13.47 -4.64 -7.75
N ARG A 551 -13.48 -3.52 -8.48
CA ARG A 551 -13.25 -2.18 -7.89
C ARG A 551 -14.42 -1.66 -7.07
N GLU A 552 -15.64 -1.80 -7.55
CA GLU A 552 -16.83 -1.23 -6.91
C GLU A 552 -17.64 -2.29 -6.15
N ALA A 553 -17.14 -3.52 -6.09
CA ALA A 553 -17.51 -4.50 -5.08
C ALA A 553 -17.46 -3.84 -3.70
N TYR A 554 -18.51 -4.03 -2.91
CA TYR A 554 -18.65 -3.48 -1.55
C TYR A 554 -18.75 -1.95 -1.45
N SER A 555 -18.96 -1.23 -2.56
CA SER A 555 -19.36 0.19 -2.58
C SER A 555 -20.66 0.48 -1.80
N LYS A 556 -21.52 -0.54 -1.67
CA LYS A 556 -22.76 -0.51 -0.88
C LYS A 556 -22.59 -0.88 0.61
N LEU A 557 -21.39 -1.24 1.08
CA LEU A 557 -21.17 -1.55 2.50
C LEU A 557 -21.03 -0.28 3.34
N TRP A 558 -21.63 -0.31 4.52
CA TRP A 558 -21.55 0.77 5.51
C TRP A 558 -20.98 0.25 6.83
N LEU A 559 -20.33 1.14 7.56
CA LEU A 559 -20.12 1.01 8.99
C LEU A 559 -21.31 1.68 9.70
N LYS A 560 -21.98 0.94 10.57
CA LYS A 560 -23.05 1.41 11.44
C LYS A 560 -22.52 1.53 12.86
N GLN A 561 -22.78 2.66 13.51
CA GLN A 561 -22.40 2.88 14.90
C GLN A 561 -23.27 2.00 15.80
N CYS A 562 -22.64 1.21 16.65
CA CYS A 562 -23.33 0.46 17.70
C CYS A 562 -23.93 1.47 18.70
N SER A 563 -25.23 1.43 18.89
CA SER A 563 -25.87 2.19 19.96
C SER A 563 -25.34 1.70 21.31
N ALA A 564 -24.73 2.59 22.09
CA ALA A 564 -24.18 2.24 23.40
C ALA A 564 -25.28 1.62 24.28
N GLY A 565 -25.16 0.32 24.55
CA GLY A 565 -26.10 -0.42 25.39
C GLY A 565 -26.00 0.10 26.83
N GLY A 566 -27.10 0.64 27.35
CA GLY A 566 -27.15 1.10 28.73
C GLY A 566 -27.08 -0.10 29.69
N GLU A 567 -25.99 -0.21 30.45
CA GLU A 567 -25.90 -1.17 31.55
C GLU A 567 -26.86 -0.75 32.69
N GLY A 568 -27.73 -1.66 33.13
CA GLY A 568 -28.55 -1.50 34.33
C GLY A 568 -30.07 -1.55 34.11
N GLY A 569 -30.62 -2.76 33.97
CA GLY A 569 -32.07 -2.98 33.88
C GLY A 569 -32.45 -4.44 34.06
N ASN A 570 -32.65 -4.89 35.31
CA ASN A 570 -32.90 -6.29 35.63
C ASN A 570 -34.41 -6.58 35.78
N GLY A 571 -34.97 -7.46 34.93
CA GLY A 571 -36.16 -8.24 35.27
C GLY A 571 -37.44 -8.08 34.42
N SER A 572 -37.90 -9.22 33.91
CA SER A 572 -39.30 -9.59 33.60
C SER A 572 -40.00 -9.07 32.34
N LEU A 573 -40.95 -9.89 31.87
CA LEU A 573 -41.87 -9.66 30.76
C LEU A 573 -42.90 -8.57 31.10
N ALA A 574 -43.26 -7.74 30.11
CA ALA A 574 -44.61 -7.75 29.53
C ALA A 574 -44.75 -6.85 28.28
N SER A 575 -45.72 -7.20 27.43
CA SER A 575 -46.19 -6.42 26.28
C SER A 575 -46.60 -4.98 26.63
N ARG A 576 -46.10 -4.02 25.82
CA ARG A 576 -46.95 -3.04 25.12
C ARG A 576 -46.19 -2.29 24.02
N VAL A 577 -46.91 -2.00 22.94
CA VAL A 577 -46.50 -1.03 21.90
C VAL A 577 -46.92 0.37 22.36
N PRO A 578 -46.03 1.38 22.28
CA PRO A 578 -46.40 2.77 22.11
C PRO A 578 -46.20 3.19 20.64
N ASP A 579 -47.18 3.90 20.08
CA ASP A 579 -47.04 4.52 18.77
C ASP A 579 -45.97 5.64 18.81
N VAL A 580 -45.22 5.80 17.71
CA VAL A 580 -44.22 6.86 17.53
C VAL A 580 -44.51 7.56 16.21
N GLU A 581 -44.56 8.90 16.23
CA GLU A 581 -44.95 9.71 15.07
C GLU A 581 -43.90 9.68 13.94
N GLU A 582 -44.38 9.78 12.70
CA GLU A 582 -43.53 9.83 11.50
C GLU A 582 -42.61 11.05 11.49
N SER A 583 -41.32 10.80 11.23
CA SER A 583 -40.39 11.80 10.71
C SER A 583 -39.61 11.19 9.54
N ASP A 584 -39.68 11.86 8.39
CA ASP A 584 -39.41 11.27 7.07
C ASP A 584 -37.92 11.40 6.69
N ASP A 585 -37.18 10.29 6.69
CA ASP A 585 -35.77 10.23 6.27
C ASP A 585 -35.53 8.90 5.51
N ARG A 586 -35.89 8.88 4.22
CA ARG A 586 -36.11 7.63 3.45
C ARG A 586 -34.81 6.92 3.04
N LEU A 587 -34.66 5.69 3.49
CA LEU A 587 -33.82 4.71 2.80
C LEU A 587 -34.47 4.34 1.44
N PRO A 588 -33.71 4.23 0.34
CA PRO A 588 -34.25 3.84 -0.96
C PRO A 588 -34.61 2.35 -0.98
N SER A 589 -35.90 2.02 -1.01
CA SER A 589 -36.39 0.66 -1.19
C SER A 589 -36.23 0.20 -2.64
N SER A 590 -35.70 -1.01 -2.84
CA SER A 590 -35.57 -1.62 -4.17
C SER A 590 -36.88 -2.28 -4.61
N SER A 591 -37.73 -1.55 -5.34
CA SER A 591 -38.78 -2.15 -6.15
C SER A 591 -38.17 -2.83 -7.37
N VAL A 592 -38.31 -4.16 -7.45
CA VAL A 592 -38.10 -4.90 -8.70
C VAL A 592 -39.24 -4.54 -9.65
N ASP A 593 -38.91 -4.23 -10.90
CA ASP A 593 -39.89 -4.18 -11.99
C ASP A 593 -39.35 -5.05 -13.15
N ASP A 594 -40.21 -5.90 -13.70
CA ASP A 594 -39.83 -6.91 -14.70
C ASP A 594 -40.20 -6.42 -16.10
N GLY A 595 -39.20 -6.34 -16.98
CA GLY A 595 -39.29 -5.59 -18.23
C GLY A 595 -38.19 -5.96 -19.22
N GLY A 596 -38.02 -7.26 -19.47
CA GLY A 596 -36.96 -7.76 -20.35
C GLY A 596 -37.20 -7.50 -21.84
N GLU A 597 -36.23 -6.89 -22.52
CA GLU A 597 -36.10 -6.96 -23.98
C GLU A 597 -34.72 -7.52 -24.36
N LYS A 598 -34.70 -8.54 -25.23
CA LYS A 598 -33.47 -9.18 -25.72
C LYS A 598 -32.96 -8.45 -26.97
N VAL A 599 -31.83 -7.78 -26.85
CA VAL A 599 -31.00 -7.43 -28.02
C VAL A 599 -29.83 -8.40 -28.10
N VAL A 600 -29.66 -9.02 -29.27
CA VAL A 600 -28.56 -9.98 -29.55
C VAL A 600 -27.58 -9.33 -30.52
N VAL A 601 -26.39 -9.00 -30.01
CA VAL A 601 -25.11 -8.95 -30.74
C VAL A 601 -24.03 -9.44 -29.77
#